data_AF-A0A2J8N4W5-F1
#
_entry.id   AF-A0A2J8N4W5-F1
#
_cell.length_a   1.000
_cell.length_b   1.000
_cell.length_c   1.000
_cell.angle_alpha   90.00
_cell.angle_beta   90.00
_cell.angle_gamma   90.00
#
_symmetry.space_group_name_H-M   'P 1'
#
loop_
_entity.id
_entity.type
_entity.pdbx_description
1 polymer ?
#
loop_
_entity_poly.entity_id
_entity_poly.type
_entity_poly.pdbx_seq_one_letter_code
_entity_poly.pdbx_strand_id
1 'polypeptide(L)'
;MAGQHLPVPRLEGVSREQFMQHLYPQRKPLVLEGIDLGPCTSKWTVDYLSQVGGKKEVKIHVAAVAQMDFIKLYLLTSWSRGQLKRSIKNSLFQRMRNTTYGHLEKTLERMLQISESSFLC
;
A
#
# COMPACT_ATOMS: atom_id res chain seq x y z
N MET A 1 2.99 -21.37 -20.76
CA MET A 1 1.62 -21.33 -20.20
C MET A 1 1.25 -19.86 -20.03
N ALA A 2 0.22 -19.37 -20.72
CA ALA A 2 -0.23 -17.99 -20.55
C ALA A 2 -0.78 -17.79 -19.14
N GLY A 3 -0.34 -16.75 -18.42
CA GLY A 3 -0.82 -16.45 -17.08
C GLY A 3 -2.28 -16.02 -17.13
N GLN A 4 -3.19 -16.84 -16.61
CA GLN A 4 -4.60 -16.47 -16.45
C GLN A 4 -4.74 -15.58 -15.21
N HIS A 5 -5.42 -14.43 -15.36
CA HIS A 5 -5.73 -13.53 -14.25
C HIS A 5 -7.16 -13.80 -13.75
N LEU A 6 -7.28 -14.62 -12.71
CA LEU A 6 -8.57 -14.98 -12.13
C LEU A 6 -8.85 -14.15 -10.87
N PRO A 7 -10.07 -13.60 -10.71
CA PRO A 7 -10.43 -12.88 -9.50
C PRO A 7 -10.54 -13.84 -8.31
N VAL A 8 -10.16 -13.35 -7.12
CA VAL A 8 -10.39 -14.09 -5.87
C VAL A 8 -11.86 -13.92 -5.46
N PRO A 9 -12.62 -14.99 -5.19
CA PRO A 9 -13.99 -14.90 -4.71
C PRO A 9 -14.12 -14.09 -3.42
N ARG A 10 -15.26 -13.42 -3.25
CA ARG A 10 -15.59 -12.61 -2.06
C ARG A 10 -16.96 -13.05 -1.55
N LEU A 11 -17.07 -13.32 -0.25
CA LEU A 11 -18.32 -13.78 0.38
C LEU A 11 -18.59 -13.02 1.67
N GLU A 12 -19.84 -12.67 1.90
CA GLU A 12 -20.35 -12.02 3.12
C GLU A 12 -21.23 -13.00 3.92
N GLY A 13 -21.35 -12.79 5.23
CA GLY A 13 -22.28 -13.56 6.08
C GLY A 13 -21.91 -15.04 6.28
N VAL A 14 -20.66 -15.41 6.02
CA VAL A 14 -20.18 -16.79 6.16
C VAL A 14 -20.11 -17.17 7.64
N SER A 15 -20.85 -18.22 8.03
CA SER A 15 -20.78 -18.75 9.39
C SER A 15 -19.47 -19.53 9.63
N ARG A 16 -19.11 -19.70 10.90
CA ARG A 16 -17.93 -20.48 11.30
C ARG A 16 -18.02 -21.92 10.79
N GLU A 17 -19.19 -22.53 10.91
CA GLU A 17 -19.44 -23.92 10.52
C GLU A 17 -19.34 -24.07 9.00
N GLN A 18 -19.96 -23.15 8.26
CA GLN A 18 -19.88 -23.11 6.81
C GLN A 18 -18.42 -22.98 6.34
N PHE A 19 -17.66 -22.07 6.97
CA PHE A 19 -16.26 -21.91 6.65
C PHE A 19 -15.46 -23.18 6.91
N MET A 20 -15.58 -23.78 8.10
CA MET A 20 -14.75 -24.91 8.51
C MET A 20 -15.08 -26.21 7.75
N GLN A 21 -16.36 -26.47 7.49
CA GLN A 21 -16.80 -27.73 6.87
C GLN A 21 -16.78 -27.68 5.34
N HIS A 22 -17.05 -26.52 4.74
CA HIS A 22 -17.31 -26.44 3.29
C HIS A 22 -16.29 -25.60 2.52
N LEU A 23 -15.79 -24.50 3.09
CA LEU A 23 -14.90 -23.56 2.38
C LEU A 23 -13.42 -23.89 2.61
N TYR A 24 -13.02 -24.11 3.86
CA TYR A 24 -11.64 -24.40 4.24
C TYR A 24 -11.05 -25.65 3.56
N PRO A 25 -11.78 -26.78 3.41
CA PRO A 25 -11.25 -27.97 2.74
C PRO A 25 -10.94 -27.76 1.25
N GLN A 26 -11.50 -26.73 0.60
CA GLN A 26 -11.30 -26.49 -0.83
C GLN A 26 -9.89 -25.99 -1.17
N ARG A 27 -9.13 -25.50 -0.18
CA ARG A 27 -7.75 -25.00 -0.35
C ARG A 27 -7.60 -23.93 -1.45
N LYS A 28 -8.65 -23.15 -1.69
CA LYS A 28 -8.67 -22.02 -2.64
C LYS A 28 -8.68 -20.68 -1.90
N PRO A 29 -8.06 -19.63 -2.45
CA PRO A 29 -8.12 -18.30 -1.86
C PRO A 29 -9.55 -17.77 -1.89
N LEU A 30 -9.93 -17.05 -0.83
CA LEU A 30 -11.25 -16.48 -0.62
C LEU A 30 -11.13 -15.24 0.27
N VAL A 31 -11.87 -14.18 -0.02
CA VAL A 31 -12.03 -13.01 0.85
C VAL A 31 -13.35 -13.11 1.60
N LEU A 32 -13.31 -12.95 2.92
CA LEU A 32 -14.50 -12.87 3.76
C LEU A 32 -14.80 -11.41 4.11
N GLU A 33 -16.02 -10.98 3.81
CA GLU A 33 -16.52 -9.63 4.03
C GLU A 33 -17.53 -9.61 5.18
N GLY A 34 -17.71 -8.43 5.79
CA GLY A 34 -18.69 -8.24 6.86
C GLY A 34 -18.38 -8.95 8.19
N ILE A 35 -17.16 -9.49 8.36
CA ILE A 35 -16.75 -10.10 9.64
C ILE A 35 -16.55 -9.00 10.69
N ASP A 36 -17.17 -9.19 11.86
CA ASP A 36 -16.88 -8.37 13.03
C ASP A 36 -15.47 -8.66 13.56
N LEU A 37 -14.54 -7.75 13.29
CA LEU A 37 -13.17 -7.78 13.80
C LEU A 37 -13.03 -7.07 15.17
N GLY A 38 -14.15 -6.65 15.76
CA GLY A 38 -14.21 -5.87 16.97
C GLY A 38 -13.83 -4.40 16.75
N PRO A 39 -13.50 -3.67 17.84
CA PRO A 39 -13.36 -2.21 17.78
C PRO A 39 -12.08 -1.74 17.06
N CYS A 40 -11.22 -2.63 16.57
CA CYS A 40 -9.99 -2.24 15.88
C CYS A 40 -10.29 -1.48 14.57
N THR A 41 -11.39 -1.82 13.90
CA THR A 41 -11.81 -1.22 12.62
C THR A 41 -12.14 0.26 12.75
N SER A 42 -12.65 0.70 13.90
CA SER A 42 -12.99 2.10 14.19
C SER A 42 -11.94 2.81 15.04
N LYS A 43 -11.25 2.11 15.94
CA LYS A 43 -10.29 2.73 16.88
C LYS A 43 -8.92 2.98 16.28
N TRP A 44 -8.44 2.16 15.34
CA TRP A 44 -7.04 2.19 14.89
C TRP A 44 -6.76 3.34 13.90
N THR A 45 -6.91 4.57 14.38
CA THR A 45 -6.47 5.76 13.67
C THR A 45 -4.94 5.92 13.77
N VAL A 46 -4.37 6.72 12.87
CA VAL A 46 -2.93 7.05 12.88
C VAL A 46 -2.50 7.65 14.23
N ASP A 47 -3.35 8.46 14.85
CA ASP A 47 -3.08 9.08 16.14
C ASP A 47 -3.18 8.06 17.28
N TYR A 48 -4.25 7.26 17.32
CA TYR A 48 -4.45 6.23 18.32
C TYR A 48 -3.29 5.21 18.32
N LEU A 49 -2.91 4.70 17.15
CA LEU A 49 -1.81 3.74 17.03
C LEU A 49 -0.45 4.31 17.46
N SER A 50 -0.25 5.63 17.31
CA SER A 50 0.97 6.29 17.76
C SER A 50 1.00 6.50 19.27
N GLN A 51 -0.16 6.73 19.88
CA GLN A 51 -0.29 6.92 21.32
C GLN A 51 -0.21 5.58 22.06
N VAL A 52 -1.06 4.62 21.71
CA VAL A 52 -1.15 3.32 22.41
C VAL A 52 0.09 2.46 22.20
N GLY A 53 0.71 2.54 21.02
CA GLY A 53 1.95 1.81 20.74
C GLY A 53 3.19 2.38 21.43
N GLY A 54 3.10 3.57 22.04
CA GLY A 54 4.16 4.18 22.83
C GLY A 54 5.49 4.33 22.10
N LYS A 55 6.59 4.19 22.85
CA LYS A 55 7.97 4.30 22.36
C LYS A 55 8.59 2.94 21.98
N LYS A 56 7.78 1.87 21.88
CA LYS A 56 8.31 0.55 21.53
C LYS A 56 8.92 0.59 20.13
N GLU A 57 10.19 0.23 20.06
CA GLU A 57 10.89 0.14 18.79
C GLU A 57 10.45 -1.10 18.01
N VAL A 58 10.34 -0.94 16.70
CA VAL A 58 9.96 -2.00 15.77
C VAL A 58 10.92 -2.03 14.59
N LYS A 59 11.15 -3.22 14.05
CA LYS A 59 11.93 -3.39 12.82
C LYS A 59 11.11 -2.88 11.63
N ILE A 60 11.67 -1.93 10.90
CA ILE A 60 11.09 -1.34 9.70
C ILE A 60 11.96 -1.69 8.50
N HIS A 61 11.31 -2.20 7.45
CA HIS A 61 11.93 -2.37 6.14
C HIS A 61 11.87 -1.06 5.38
N VAL A 62 13.03 -0.53 4.98
CA VAL A 62 13.15 0.70 4.19
C VAL A 62 13.74 0.38 2.82
N ALA A 63 13.07 0.83 1.76
CA ALA A 63 13.53 0.73 0.38
C ALA A 63 13.42 2.10 -0.31
N ALA A 64 14.37 2.37 -1.21
CA ALA A 64 14.38 3.60 -2.01
C ALA A 64 13.37 3.59 -3.17
N VAL A 65 12.87 2.41 -3.55
CA VAL A 65 11.93 2.18 -4.64
C VAL A 65 10.68 1.46 -4.15
N ALA A 66 9.55 1.65 -4.84
CA ALA A 66 8.27 1.05 -4.47
C ALA A 66 8.26 -0.48 -4.60
N GLN A 67 8.97 -1.01 -5.60
CA GLN A 67 9.10 -2.45 -5.81
C GLN A 67 10.22 -2.99 -4.93
N MET A 68 9.86 -3.64 -3.83
CA MET A 68 10.81 -4.45 -3.05
C MET A 68 11.04 -5.78 -3.76
N ASP A 69 12.28 -6.24 -3.76
CA ASP A 69 12.63 -7.59 -4.19
C ASP A 69 13.52 -8.25 -3.13
N PHE A 70 13.54 -9.59 -3.12
CA PHE A 70 14.30 -10.36 -2.13
C PHE A 70 15.80 -10.38 -2.40
N ILE A 71 16.25 -9.88 -3.55
CA ILE A 71 17.64 -9.95 -4.03
C ILE A 71 18.39 -8.67 -3.66
N LYS A 72 17.71 -7.52 -3.68
CA LYS A 72 18.26 -6.20 -3.34
C LYS A 72 18.23 -5.98 -1.83
N LEU A 73 19.28 -5.29 -1.38
CA LEU A 73 19.45 -4.94 0.02
C LEU A 73 18.41 -3.89 0.44
N TYR A 74 17.50 -4.28 1.32
CA TYR A 74 16.68 -3.36 2.10
C TYR A 74 17.33 -3.12 3.45
N LEU A 75 17.21 -1.90 3.97
CA LEU A 75 17.73 -1.57 5.29
C LEU A 75 16.68 -1.91 6.35
N LEU A 76 17.04 -2.82 7.25
CA LEU A 76 16.31 -3.07 8.49
C LEU A 76 16.73 -2.04 9.52
N THR A 77 15.82 -1.13 9.86
CA THR A 77 16.08 -0.08 10.85
C THR A 77 15.10 -0.19 12.01
N SER A 78 15.55 0.16 13.22
CA SER A 78 14.71 0.16 14.42
C SER A 78 14.12 1.54 14.61
N TRP A 79 12.80 1.70 14.44
CA TRP A 79 12.13 2.99 14.62
C TRP A 79 11.05 2.91 15.70
N SER A 80 10.87 4.00 16.43
CA SER A 80 9.65 4.21 17.21
C SER A 80 8.45 4.47 16.28
N ARG A 81 7.24 4.18 16.75
CA ARG A 81 5.99 4.44 15.98
C ARG A 81 5.80 5.93 15.64
N GLY A 82 6.28 6.84 16.50
CA GLY A 82 6.27 8.28 16.22
C GLY A 82 7.17 8.67 15.04
N GLN A 83 8.36 8.06 14.94
CA GLN A 83 9.25 8.24 13.78
C GLN A 83 8.64 7.65 12.51
N LEU A 84 8.06 6.44 12.62
CA LEU A 84 7.37 5.79 11.50
C LEU A 84 6.20 6.65 10.98
N LYS A 85 5.35 7.17 11.87
CA LYS A 85 4.24 8.07 11.49
C LYS A 85 4.72 9.29 10.73
N ARG A 86 5.79 9.95 11.20
CA ARG A 86 6.37 11.11 10.49
C ARG A 86 6.87 10.72 9.10
N SER A 87 7.58 9.60 8.99
CA SER A 87 8.12 9.12 7.73
C SER A 87 7.02 8.73 6.72
N ILE A 88 5.99 7.99 7.15
CA ILE A 88 4.86 7.61 6.29
C ILE A 88 4.11 8.85 5.79
N LYS A 89 3.85 9.84 6.66
CA LYS A 89 3.23 11.11 6.25
C LYS A 89 4.08 11.85 5.21
N ASN A 90 5.39 11.93 5.41
CA ASN A 90 6.31 12.59 4.47
C ASN A 90 6.42 11.85 3.14
N SER A 91 6.44 10.51 3.17
CA SER A 91 6.44 9.62 2.01
C SER A 91 5.15 9.75 1.19
N LEU A 92 3.98 9.75 1.84
CA LEU A 92 2.69 9.96 1.17
C LEU A 92 2.60 11.37 0.58
N PHE A 93 3.16 12.38 1.24
CA PHE A 93 3.23 13.74 0.73
C PHE A 93 4.19 13.89 -0.46
N GLN A 94 5.35 13.21 -0.45
CA GLN A 94 6.25 13.11 -1.61
C GLN A 94 5.60 12.33 -2.75
N ARG A 95 4.85 11.26 -2.47
CA ARG A 95 4.14 10.49 -3.49
C ARG A 95 3.02 11.31 -4.11
N MET A 96 2.24 12.06 -3.32
CA MET A 96 1.26 13.03 -3.83
C MET A 96 1.92 14.08 -4.72
N ARG A 97 3.03 14.71 -4.27
CA ARG A 97 3.78 15.69 -5.08
C ARG A 97 4.31 15.09 -6.39
N ASN A 98 4.88 13.89 -6.35
CA ASN A 98 5.41 13.24 -7.56
C ASN A 98 4.29 12.83 -8.53
N THR A 99 3.08 12.55 -8.04
CA THR A 99 1.92 12.27 -8.90
C THR A 99 1.25 13.53 -9.47
N THR A 100 1.15 14.63 -8.71
CA THR A 100 0.50 15.87 -9.18
C THR A 100 1.45 16.77 -9.98
N TYR A 101 2.72 16.92 -9.56
CA TYR A 101 3.71 17.70 -10.29
C TYR A 101 4.41 16.91 -11.39
N GLY A 102 4.63 15.61 -11.22
CA GLY A 102 5.25 14.78 -12.27
C GLY A 102 4.40 14.63 -13.54
N HIS A 103 3.09 14.85 -13.46
CA HIS A 103 2.21 14.93 -14.63
C HIS A 103 2.28 16.31 -15.31
N LEU A 104 2.32 17.39 -14.52
CA LEU A 104 2.47 18.76 -15.02
C LEU A 104 3.85 18.98 -15.66
N GLU A 105 4.92 18.44 -15.08
CA GLU A 105 6.28 18.56 -15.59
C GLU A 105 6.44 17.81 -16.92
N LYS A 106 5.91 16.57 -17.02
CA LYS A 106 5.86 15.83 -18.30
C LYS A 106 4.97 16.48 -19.36
N THR A 107 3.95 17.24 -18.93
CA THR A 107 3.06 17.98 -19.85
C THR A 107 3.74 19.28 -20.31
N LEU A 108 4.45 19.99 -19.42
CA LEU A 108 5.24 21.16 -19.75
C LEU A 108 6.45 20.81 -20.63
N GLU A 109 7.15 19.70 -20.38
CA GLU A 109 8.22 19.22 -21.25
C GLU A 109 7.69 18.83 -22.64
N ARG A 110 6.52 18.18 -22.73
CA ARG A 110 5.87 17.92 -24.03
C ARG A 110 5.42 19.19 -24.73
N MET A 111 4.92 20.19 -24.00
CA MET A 111 4.50 21.48 -24.59
C MET A 111 5.70 22.30 -25.07
N LEU A 112 6.83 22.27 -24.35
CA LEU A 112 8.07 22.95 -24.76
C LEU A 112 8.70 22.28 -26.00
N GLN A 113 8.70 20.95 -26.08
CA GLN A 113 9.19 20.21 -27.26
C GLN A 113 8.34 20.42 -28.53
N ILE A 114 7.04 20.68 -28.40
CA ILE A 114 6.16 20.98 -29.55
C ILE A 114 6.45 22.39 -30.10
N SER A 115 6.90 23.32 -29.25
CA SER A 115 7.26 24.68 -29.69
C SER A 115 8.57 24.72 -30.49
N GLU A 116 9.53 23.84 -30.23
CA GLU A 116 10.79 23.80 -31.00
C GLU A 116 10.66 23.09 -32.36
N SER A 117 9.67 22.20 -32.53
CA SER A 117 9.45 21.49 -33.81
C SER A 117 8.60 22.28 -34.82
N SER A 118 7.96 23.38 -34.41
CA SER A 118 7.13 24.22 -35.28
C SER A 118 7.86 25.43 -35.88
N PHE A 119 9.14 25.64 -35.52
CA PHE A 119 10.03 26.68 -36.07
C PHE A 119 11.13 26.14 -36.99
N LEU A 120 11.09 24.85 -37.34
CA LEU A 120 11.92 24.23 -38.38
C LEU A 120 11.04 23.77 -39.53
N CYS A 121 10.52 24.75 -40.29
CA CYS A 121 10.09 24.58 -41.66
C CYS A 121 10.44 25.84 -42.45
#